data_AF-A0A920S1B0-F1
#
_entry.id   AF-A0A920S1B0-F1
#
_cell.length_a   1.000
_cell.length_b   1.000
_cell.length_c   1.000
_cell.angle_alpha   90.00
_cell.angle_beta   90.00
_cell.angle_gamma   90.00
#
_symmetry.space_group_name_H-M   'P 1'
#
loop_
_entity.id
_entity.type
_entity.pdbx_description
1 polymer ?
#
loop_
_entity_poly.entity_id
_entity_poly.type
_entity_poly.pdbx_seq_one_letter_code
_entity_poly.pdbx_strand_id
1 'polypeptide(L)'
;MDWKFDMELLEPELDRIEKHLEIGMNRIPQFKDVGIKKIICGPITHTPDDNFFAGPAPGLKNFWMACAASFGIAQGGGIGKYFAQWIVHGDSEINMLEFEPRRYMSWVTKKYAVEKSTDQYTRMYVTPMPRKV
;
A
#
# COMPACT_ATOMS: atom_id res chain seq x y z
N MET A 1 9.77 -12.23 7.69
CA MET A 1 10.29 -11.11 8.49
C MET A 1 10.25 -11.56 9.93
N ASP A 2 11.35 -11.38 10.66
CA ASP A 2 11.41 -11.69 12.08
C ASP A 2 10.40 -10.79 12.82
N TRP A 3 9.75 -11.31 13.86
CA TRP A 3 8.86 -10.55 14.72
C TRP A 3 9.58 -9.43 15.50
N LYS A 4 10.91 -9.51 15.59
CA LYS A 4 11.77 -8.48 16.19
C LYS A 4 12.16 -7.35 15.24
N PHE A 5 11.76 -7.41 13.96
CA PHE A 5 12.10 -6.36 13.00
C PHE A 5 11.31 -5.08 13.32
N ASP A 6 11.98 -4.08 13.89
CA ASP A 6 11.41 -2.77 14.21
C ASP A 6 12.43 -1.65 13.95
N MET A 7 11.97 -0.49 13.47
CA MET A 7 12.83 0.67 13.15
C MET A 7 14.05 0.37 12.25
N GLU A 8 14.04 -0.75 11.54
CA GLU A 8 15.10 -1.24 10.66
C GLU A 8 14.73 -1.05 9.18
N LEU A 9 15.75 -1.10 8.31
CA LEU A 9 15.62 -1.10 6.86
C LEU A 9 16.19 -2.41 6.30
N LEU A 10 15.71 -2.78 5.12
CA LEU A 10 16.28 -3.87 4.34
C LEU A 10 17.59 -3.43 3.69
N GLU A 11 18.42 -4.40 3.32
CA GLU A 11 19.62 -4.13 2.54
C GLU A 11 19.27 -3.43 1.21
N PRO A 12 19.94 -2.31 0.88
CA PRO A 12 19.73 -1.64 -0.38
C PRO A 12 20.12 -2.48 -1.61
N GLU A 13 19.27 -2.47 -2.63
CA GLU A 13 19.54 -3.08 -3.94
C GLU A 13 19.47 -2.01 -5.05
N LEU A 14 20.51 -1.19 -5.16
CA LEU A 14 20.51 -0.04 -6.08
C LEU A 14 20.43 -0.46 -7.55
N ASP A 15 21.16 -1.50 -7.92
CA ASP A 15 21.26 -2.00 -9.29
C ASP A 15 19.88 -2.40 -9.85
N ARG A 16 18.97 -2.88 -9.00
CA ARG A 16 17.60 -3.24 -9.39
C ARG A 16 16.80 -2.05 -9.94
N ILE A 17 17.12 -0.82 -9.50
CA ILE A 17 16.43 0.41 -9.89
C ILE A 17 17.28 1.33 -10.78
N GLU A 18 18.46 0.90 -11.21
CA GLU A 18 19.44 1.69 -11.98
C GLU A 18 18.79 2.37 -13.19
N LYS A 19 18.05 1.61 -14.01
CA LYS A 19 17.33 2.14 -15.17
C LYS A 19 16.39 3.30 -14.82
N HIS A 20 15.72 3.24 -13.67
CA HIS A 20 14.82 4.30 -13.22
C HIS A 20 15.59 5.54 -12.74
N LEU A 21 16.76 5.36 -12.13
CA LEU A 21 17.66 6.44 -11.77
C LEU A 21 18.19 7.16 -13.02
N GLU A 22 18.60 6.42 -14.05
CA GLU A 22 19.03 6.99 -15.34
C GLU A 22 17.94 7.86 -15.97
N ILE A 23 16.70 7.38 -15.97
CA ILE A 23 15.54 8.15 -16.46
C ILE A 23 15.37 9.44 -15.64
N GLY A 24 15.44 9.35 -14.30
CA GLY A 24 15.36 10.51 -13.41
C GLY A 24 16.47 11.53 -13.66
N MET A 25 17.71 11.07 -13.84
CA MET A 25 18.87 11.90 -14.16
C MET A 25 18.78 12.55 -15.54
N ASN A 26 18.22 11.87 -16.53
CA ASN A 26 17.98 12.48 -17.84
C ASN A 26 16.86 13.53 -17.78
N ARG A 27 15.90 13.36 -16.87
CA ARG A 27 14.81 14.33 -16.64
C ARG A 27 15.29 15.57 -15.87
N ILE A 28 16.16 15.39 -14.88
CA ILE A 28 16.74 16.44 -14.04
C ILE A 28 18.27 16.29 -14.08
N PRO A 29 18.96 16.91 -15.05
CA PRO A 29 20.39 16.67 -15.32
C PRO A 29 21.33 16.89 -14.15
N GLN A 30 21.00 17.80 -13.23
CA GLN A 30 21.79 18.07 -12.02
C GLN A 30 21.98 16.84 -11.14
N PHE A 31 21.07 15.85 -11.21
CA PHE A 31 21.21 14.61 -10.46
C PHE A 31 22.40 13.74 -10.89
N LYS A 32 22.99 14.00 -12.06
CA LYS A 32 24.20 13.31 -12.53
C LYS A 32 25.44 13.68 -11.71
N ASP A 33 25.48 14.89 -11.14
CA ASP A 33 26.68 15.45 -10.50
C ASP A 33 26.65 15.37 -8.97
N VAL A 34 25.45 15.38 -8.36
CA VAL A 34 25.28 15.51 -6.90
C VAL A 34 25.46 14.22 -6.11
N GLY A 35 25.36 13.05 -6.78
CA GLY A 35 25.49 11.73 -6.16
C GLY A 35 24.33 11.34 -5.22
N ILE A 36 24.47 10.16 -4.59
CA ILE A 36 23.45 9.59 -3.68
C ILE A 36 23.93 9.71 -2.23
N LYS A 37 23.16 10.43 -1.40
CA LYS A 37 23.48 10.59 0.04
C LYS A 37 23.06 9.38 0.90
N LYS A 38 21.89 8.80 0.61
CA LYS A 38 21.31 7.70 1.39
C LYS A 38 20.33 6.91 0.52
N ILE A 39 20.28 5.60 0.73
CA ILE A 39 19.28 4.71 0.12
C ILE A 39 18.38 4.19 1.24
N ILE A 40 17.07 4.26 1.04
CA ILE A 40 16.05 3.78 1.99
C ILE A 40 15.30 2.63 1.33
N CYS A 41 15.52 1.41 1.83
CA CYS A 41 14.82 0.21 1.38
C CYS A 41 13.95 -0.28 2.55
N GLY A 42 12.67 0.08 2.55
CA GLY A 42 11.74 -0.23 3.64
C GLY A 42 10.59 -1.13 3.18
N PRO A 43 10.04 -1.98 4.05
CA PRO A 43 8.83 -2.73 3.74
C PRO A 43 7.60 -1.82 3.73
N ILE A 44 6.68 -2.08 2.81
CA ILE A 44 5.35 -1.47 2.77
C ILE A 44 4.33 -2.60 2.68
N THR A 45 3.22 -2.48 3.41
CA THR A 45 2.14 -3.46 3.35
C THR A 45 1.22 -3.16 2.16
N HIS A 46 1.00 -4.15 1.30
CA HIS A 46 0.12 -4.07 0.14
C HIS A 46 -1.06 -5.04 0.26
N THR A 47 -2.18 -4.66 -0.33
CA THR A 47 -3.32 -5.53 -0.61
C THR A 47 -3.35 -5.87 -2.11
N PRO A 48 -4.13 -6.88 -2.54
CA PRO A 48 -4.26 -7.24 -3.95
C PRO A 48 -4.79 -6.12 -4.87
N ASP A 49 -5.36 -5.06 -4.30
CA ASP A 49 -5.88 -3.87 -4.99
C ASP A 49 -5.20 -2.56 -4.57
N ASP A 50 -4.10 -2.64 -3.80
CA ASP A 50 -3.38 -1.51 -3.17
C ASP A 50 -4.21 -0.60 -2.25
N ASN A 51 -5.49 -0.92 -2.01
CA ASN A 51 -6.37 -0.14 -1.17
C ASN A 51 -6.33 -0.58 0.30
N PHE A 52 -6.65 0.35 1.20
CA PHE A 52 -6.57 0.15 2.64
C PHE A 52 -7.60 -0.88 3.16
N PHE A 53 -7.32 -1.52 4.30
CA PHE A 53 -8.33 -2.27 5.07
C PHE A 53 -8.86 -1.43 6.22
N ALA A 54 -10.06 -0.84 6.05
CA ALA A 54 -10.80 -0.12 7.08
C ALA A 54 -12.21 -0.71 7.22
N GLY A 55 -12.49 -1.36 8.36
CA GLY A 55 -13.84 -1.84 8.65
C GLY A 55 -13.88 -3.00 9.65
N PRO A 56 -15.06 -3.57 9.92
CA PRO A 56 -15.22 -4.72 10.80
C PRO A 56 -14.48 -5.94 10.26
N ALA A 57 -13.77 -6.66 11.12
CA ALA A 57 -13.14 -7.92 10.71
C ALA A 57 -14.19 -9.00 10.44
N PRO A 58 -14.04 -9.79 9.36
CA PRO A 58 -14.96 -10.87 9.06
C PRO A 58 -15.03 -11.91 10.18
N GLY A 59 -16.24 -12.27 10.61
CA GLY A 59 -16.46 -13.35 11.58
C GLY A 59 -16.19 -13.01 13.04
N LEU A 60 -15.78 -11.77 13.35
CA LEU A 60 -15.48 -11.33 14.71
C LEU A 60 -16.41 -10.19 15.14
N LYS A 61 -16.92 -10.27 16.37
CA LYS A 61 -17.77 -9.22 16.95
C LYS A 61 -16.88 -8.15 17.59
N ASN A 62 -17.14 -6.88 17.26
CA ASN A 62 -16.41 -5.72 17.81
C ASN A 62 -14.89 -5.75 17.59
N PHE A 63 -14.44 -6.44 16.55
CA PHE A 63 -13.05 -6.41 16.10
C PHE A 63 -12.97 -5.66 14.78
N TRP A 64 -12.04 -4.73 14.67
CA TRP A 64 -11.92 -3.84 13.53
C TRP A 64 -10.52 -3.89 12.93
N MET A 65 -10.43 -3.70 11.61
CA MET A 65 -9.18 -3.64 10.87
C MET A 65 -8.96 -2.21 10.38
N ALA A 66 -7.75 -1.70 10.61
CA ALA A 66 -7.23 -0.45 10.09
C ALA A 66 -5.76 -0.67 9.67
N CYS A 67 -5.54 -1.42 8.59
CA CYS A 67 -4.21 -1.90 8.21
C CYS A 67 -4.02 -1.99 6.68
N ALA A 68 -2.86 -2.51 6.27
CA ALA A 68 -2.48 -2.70 4.87
C ALA A 68 -2.45 -1.38 4.06
N ALA A 69 -1.72 -0.40 4.59
CA ALA A 69 -1.65 0.94 4.05
C ALA A 69 -0.42 1.12 3.14
N SER A 70 -0.63 1.14 1.83
CA SER A 70 0.41 1.48 0.84
C SER A 70 0.74 2.99 0.86
N PHE A 71 -0.30 3.83 1.04
CA PHE A 71 -0.19 5.30 1.10
C PHE A 71 -0.66 5.88 2.45
N GLY A 72 -0.28 5.20 3.54
CA GLY A 72 -0.81 5.48 4.88
C GLY A 72 -0.59 6.91 5.39
N ILE A 73 0.50 7.58 5.01
CA ILE A 73 0.74 8.98 5.42
C ILE A 73 -0.31 9.92 4.80
N ALA A 74 -0.59 9.75 3.50
CA ALA A 74 -1.55 10.60 2.79
C ALA A 74 -3.01 10.27 3.17
N GLN A 75 -3.31 8.99 3.37
CA GLN A 75 -4.67 8.51 3.65
C GLN A 75 -5.03 8.55 5.15
N GLY A 76 -4.05 8.55 6.05
CA GLY A 76 -4.24 8.29 7.47
C GLY A 76 -5.19 9.24 8.17
N GLY A 77 -5.16 10.53 7.83
CA GLY A 77 -6.10 11.52 8.41
C GLY A 77 -7.56 11.23 8.04
N GLY A 78 -7.82 10.92 6.77
CA GLY A 78 -9.16 10.57 6.29
C GLY A 78 -9.66 9.26 6.89
N ILE A 79 -8.82 8.22 6.86
CA ILE A 79 -9.13 6.92 7.48
C ILE A 79 -9.47 7.10 8.97
N GLY A 80 -8.67 7.85 9.72
CA GLY A 80 -8.93 8.09 11.15
C GLY A 80 -10.32 8.69 11.40
N LYS A 81 -10.71 9.70 10.61
CA LYS A 81 -12.02 10.34 10.71
C LYS A 81 -13.15 9.37 10.40
N TYR A 82 -13.15 8.76 9.23
CA TYR A 82 -14.27 7.93 8.76
C TYR A 82 -14.37 6.62 9.55
N PHE A 83 -13.24 6.01 9.90
CA PHE A 83 -13.22 4.83 10.75
C PHE A 83 -13.80 5.11 12.14
N ALA A 84 -13.49 6.26 12.75
CA ALA A 84 -14.11 6.67 14.01
C ALA A 84 -15.62 6.90 13.88
N GLN A 85 -16.10 7.53 12.80
CA GLN A 85 -17.53 7.68 12.52
C GLN A 85 -18.20 6.31 12.43
N TRP A 86 -17.62 5.36 11.69
CA TRP A 86 -18.17 4.03 11.52
C TRP A 86 -18.30 3.29 12.86
N ILE A 87 -17.28 3.35 13.71
CA ILE A 87 -17.30 2.71 15.02
C ILE A 87 -18.39 3.30 15.92
N VAL A 88 -18.52 4.63 15.96
CA VAL A 88 -19.42 5.32 16.91
C VAL A 88 -20.88 5.30 16.43
N HIS A 89 -21.10 5.49 15.13
CA HIS A 89 -22.43 5.71 14.56
C HIS A 89 -22.97 4.53 13.75
N GLY A 90 -22.15 3.51 13.49
CA GLY A 90 -22.50 2.37 12.65
C GLY A 90 -22.35 2.62 11.15
N ASP A 91 -21.99 3.84 10.73
CA ASP A 91 -21.74 4.22 9.33
C ASP A 91 -20.80 5.45 9.23
N SER A 92 -20.31 5.75 8.02
CA SER A 92 -19.47 6.91 7.71
C SER A 92 -20.16 7.86 6.72
N GLU A 93 -19.72 9.13 6.68
CA GLU A 93 -20.29 10.11 5.72
C GLU A 93 -19.90 9.87 4.26
N ILE A 94 -18.92 8.98 4.00
CA ILE A 94 -18.53 8.54 2.66
C ILE A 94 -18.79 7.03 2.49
N ASN A 95 -18.87 6.59 1.24
CA ASN A 95 -18.93 5.17 0.94
C ASN A 95 -17.59 4.48 1.29
N MET A 96 -17.62 3.63 2.32
CA MET A 96 -16.44 2.90 2.78
C MET A 96 -16.25 1.53 2.12
N LEU A 97 -17.10 1.14 1.16
CA LEU A 97 -17.11 -0.20 0.58
C LEU A 97 -15.77 -0.60 -0.05
N GLU A 98 -15.04 0.33 -0.65
CA GLU A 98 -13.74 0.04 -1.27
C GLU A 98 -12.65 -0.31 -0.25
N PHE A 99 -12.79 0.14 1.00
CA PHE A 99 -11.84 -0.13 2.08
C PHE A 99 -12.22 -1.35 2.92
N GLU A 100 -13.42 -1.90 2.70
CA GLU A 100 -13.99 -2.93 3.54
C GLU A 100 -13.17 -4.24 3.46
N PRO A 101 -12.68 -4.79 4.60
CA PRO A 101 -11.93 -6.04 4.63
C PRO A 101 -12.65 -7.25 4.01
N ARG A 102 -13.98 -7.33 4.14
CA ARG A 102 -14.81 -8.43 3.61
C ARG A 102 -14.81 -8.55 2.07
N ARG A 103 -14.19 -7.61 1.34
CA ARG A 103 -13.94 -7.79 -0.10
C ARG A 103 -13.01 -8.96 -0.42
N TYR A 104 -12.18 -9.34 0.56
CA TYR A 104 -11.35 -10.53 0.51
C TYR A 104 -11.76 -11.50 1.61
N MET A 105 -12.17 -12.71 1.20
CA MET A 105 -12.65 -13.76 2.10
C MET A 105 -11.91 -15.07 1.78
N SER A 106 -12.55 -16.21 2.01
CA SER A 106 -11.95 -17.54 1.83
C SER A 106 -11.46 -17.85 0.42
N TRP A 107 -11.89 -17.11 -0.60
CA TRP A 107 -11.44 -17.30 -1.98
C TRP A 107 -10.01 -16.78 -2.23
N VAL A 108 -9.52 -15.85 -1.39
CA VAL A 108 -8.18 -15.28 -1.52
C VAL A 108 -7.15 -16.19 -0.89
N THR A 109 -6.22 -16.68 -1.70
CA THR A 109 -5.07 -17.44 -1.21
C THR A 109 -3.87 -16.52 -1.00
N LYS A 110 -2.90 -16.96 -0.19
CA LYS A 110 -1.61 -16.27 -0.05
C LYS A 110 -0.91 -16.08 -1.40
N LYS A 111 -0.99 -17.08 -2.29
CA LYS A 111 -0.42 -17.01 -3.64
C LYS A 111 -1.08 -15.89 -4.46
N TYR A 112 -2.41 -15.86 -4.50
CA TYR A 112 -3.15 -14.78 -5.17
C TYR A 112 -2.77 -13.42 -4.61
N ALA A 113 -2.70 -13.28 -3.28
CA ALA A 113 -2.38 -12.01 -2.65
C ALA A 113 -0.99 -11.49 -3.05
N VAL A 114 0.02 -12.37 -3.05
CA VAL A 114 1.38 -12.00 -3.48
C VAL A 114 1.42 -11.64 -4.96
N GLU A 115 0.85 -12.48 -5.83
CA GLU A 115 0.86 -12.28 -7.27
C GLU A 115 0.15 -10.97 -7.65
N LYS A 116 -1.02 -10.72 -7.08
CA LYS A 116 -1.80 -9.51 -7.38
C LYS A 116 -1.20 -8.25 -6.78
N SER A 117 -0.70 -8.29 -5.55
CA SER A 117 -0.02 -7.12 -4.97
C SER A 117 1.24 -6.75 -5.76
N THR A 118 1.97 -7.76 -6.26
CA THR A 118 3.14 -7.53 -7.12
C THR A 118 2.74 -6.91 -8.47
N ASP A 119 1.65 -7.38 -9.08
CA ASP A 119 1.09 -6.80 -10.31
C ASP A 119 0.63 -5.34 -10.09
N GLN A 120 -0.09 -5.06 -9.00
CA GLN A 120 -0.51 -3.70 -8.66
C GLN A 120 0.68 -2.76 -8.48
N TYR A 121 1.68 -3.16 -7.69
CA TYR A 121 2.90 -2.38 -7.51
C TYR A 121 3.61 -2.09 -8.84
N THR A 122 3.71 -3.10 -9.72
CA THR A 122 4.32 -2.95 -11.04
C THR A 122 3.56 -1.97 -11.94
N ARG A 123 2.24 -1.90 -11.78
CA ARG A 123 1.33 -1.07 -12.58
C ARG A 123 0.95 0.26 -11.92
N MET A 124 1.50 0.58 -10.75
CA MET A 124 1.08 1.71 -9.91
C MET A 124 1.03 3.06 -10.65
N TYR A 125 1.96 3.29 -11.58
CA TYR A 125 2.05 4.54 -12.36
C TYR A 125 1.59 4.38 -13.83
N VAL A 126 0.97 3.26 -14.18
CA VAL A 126 0.38 3.05 -15.51
C VAL A 126 -0.99 3.70 -15.56
N THR A 127 -1.30 4.42 -16.63
CA THR A 127 -2.64 4.96 -16.86
C THR A 127 -3.65 3.81 -17.04
N PRO A 128 -4.61 3.62 -16.13
CA PRO A 128 -5.65 2.60 -16.32
C PRO A 128 -6.61 3.04 -17.41
N MET A 129 -6.90 2.14 -18.36
CA MET A 129 -7.92 2.37 -19.38
C MET A 129 -9.26 1.79 -18.90
N PRO A 130 -10.40 2.45 -19.18
CA PRO A 130 -11.72 1.87 -18.90
C PRO A 130 -11.84 0.46 -19.50
N ARG A 131 -12.30 -0.50 -18.71
CA ARG A 131 -12.51 -1.93 -19.07
C ARG A 131 -11.27 -2.77 -19.34
N LYS A 132 -10.06 -2.31 -19.04
CA LYS A 132 -8.86 -3.15 -19.11
C LYS A 132 -8.70 -3.91 -17.79
N VAL A 133 -9.17 -5.16 -17.77
CA VAL A 133 -8.98 -6.13 -16.67
C VAL A 133 -7.53 -6.59 -16.66
#